data_AF-A0A2E6RJB1-F1
#
_entry.id   AF-A0A2E6RJB1-F1
#
_cell.length_a   1.000
_cell.length_b   1.000
_cell.length_c   1.000
_cell.angle_alpha   90.00
_cell.angle_beta   90.00
_cell.angle_gamma   90.00
#
_symmetry.space_group_name_H-M   'P 1'
#
loop_
_entity.id
_entity.type
_entity.pdbx_description
1 polymer ?
#
loop_
_entity_poly.entity_id
_entity_poly.type
_entity_poly.pdbx_seq_one_letter_code
_entity_poly.pdbx_strand_id
1 'polypeptide(L)'
;MSKYKHSKPDDGAGNSATSSSPGATGSKPDSVDDSKRSSDRRRFLVGATATVGVVGAAAASWSLLSSLRPSAAARISGGPVRVDVDAIRPGNQVTLSWRGKPVWVLHRTPEILERLAHPHLSERLRDPDSEVVTQQPGYAQNTWRSIRPEYLVVIALCTHLGCIPTFRPRVSPEDLGSEWMGGYFCPCHKSKFDLAGRVYKAVPAPTNLVVPPYHYPEPGIVEIGVDPEK
;
A
#
# COMPACT_ATOMS: atom_id res chain seq x y z
N MET A 1 -37.46 -30.83 43.10
CA MET A 1 -38.72 -30.18 43.55
C MET A 1 -39.08 -29.14 42.49
N SER A 2 -40.23 -29.08 41.83
CA SER A 2 -41.48 -29.83 41.86
C SER A 2 -42.09 -29.73 40.45
N LYS A 3 -42.65 -30.84 39.97
CA LYS A 3 -43.47 -30.93 38.75
C LYS A 3 -44.83 -30.32 39.04
N TYR A 4 -45.47 -29.63 38.10
CA TYR A 4 -46.93 -29.49 38.11
C TYR A 4 -47.53 -29.92 36.78
N LYS A 5 -48.08 -31.12 36.84
CA LYS A 5 -49.00 -31.77 35.92
C LYS A 5 -50.39 -31.51 36.52
N HIS A 6 -51.36 -31.09 35.73
CA HIS A 6 -52.78 -31.23 36.11
C HIS A 6 -53.57 -31.79 34.93
N SER A 7 -54.37 -32.79 35.25
CA SER A 7 -55.14 -33.61 34.34
C SER A 7 -56.58 -33.65 34.84
N LYS A 8 -57.52 -33.56 33.88
CA LYS A 8 -58.87 -34.19 33.83
C LYS A 8 -59.94 -33.70 34.83
N PRO A 9 -61.21 -34.16 34.70
CA PRO A 9 -62.06 -34.45 33.51
C PRO A 9 -63.39 -33.62 33.62
N ASP A 10 -64.38 -33.68 32.72
CA ASP A 10 -65.49 -34.64 32.77
C ASP A 10 -66.53 -34.36 31.67
N ASP A 11 -67.21 -35.44 31.34
CA ASP A 11 -68.19 -35.67 30.28
C ASP A 11 -69.55 -34.99 30.52
N GLY A 12 -70.23 -34.65 29.43
CA GLY A 12 -71.61 -34.17 29.43
C GLY A 12 -72.34 -34.63 28.17
N ALA A 13 -73.20 -35.63 28.34
CA ALA A 13 -74.05 -36.26 27.33
C ALA A 13 -75.24 -35.37 26.91
N GLY A 14 -75.81 -35.60 25.71
CA GLY A 14 -77.07 -34.96 25.30
C GLY A 14 -77.54 -35.17 23.85
N ASN A 15 -77.96 -36.39 23.53
CA ASN A 15 -79.07 -36.84 22.66
C ASN A 15 -79.51 -36.14 21.34
N SER A 16 -79.47 -36.97 20.28
CA SER A 16 -80.54 -37.33 19.30
C SER A 16 -81.34 -36.27 18.53
N ALA A 17 -81.23 -36.30 17.20
CA ALA A 17 -82.39 -36.50 16.30
C ALA A 17 -81.94 -36.77 14.86
N THR A 18 -82.52 -37.82 14.29
CA THR A 18 -82.44 -38.28 12.89
C THR A 18 -83.11 -37.30 11.92
N SER A 19 -82.50 -37.05 10.75
CA SER A 19 -83.23 -36.92 9.48
C SER A 19 -82.30 -37.15 8.29
N SER A 20 -82.89 -37.50 7.17
CA SER A 20 -82.44 -38.48 6.18
C SER A 20 -82.21 -37.88 4.79
N SER A 21 -81.09 -38.28 4.14
CA SER A 21 -80.85 -38.38 2.67
C SER A 21 -81.00 -37.11 1.78
N PRO A 22 -80.59 -37.15 0.49
CA PRO A 22 -79.27 -37.50 -0.05
C PRO A 22 -78.76 -36.46 -1.09
N GLY A 23 -77.45 -36.46 -1.35
CA GLY A 23 -76.88 -36.08 -2.66
C GLY A 23 -76.98 -34.62 -3.13
N ALA A 24 -75.86 -33.89 -3.02
CA ALA A 24 -75.51 -32.86 -4.00
C ALA A 24 -73.98 -32.90 -4.21
N THR A 25 -73.62 -33.36 -5.40
CA THR A 25 -72.28 -33.32 -5.98
C THR A 25 -71.79 -31.88 -6.07
N GLY A 26 -70.92 -31.49 -5.14
CA GLY A 26 -70.12 -30.26 -5.23
C GLY A 26 -68.67 -30.62 -5.52
N SER A 27 -68.28 -30.53 -6.78
CA SER A 27 -66.88 -30.54 -7.21
C SER A 27 -66.08 -29.50 -6.42
N LYS A 28 -65.02 -29.95 -5.74
CA LYS A 28 -64.03 -29.08 -5.09
C LYS A 28 -62.81 -28.92 -6.00
N PRO A 29 -62.72 -27.87 -6.85
CA PRO A 29 -61.44 -27.31 -7.21
C PRO A 29 -61.03 -26.25 -6.16
N ASP A 30 -59.96 -25.50 -6.37
CA ASP A 30 -59.58 -24.27 -5.63
C ASP A 30 -58.57 -24.42 -4.48
N SER A 31 -58.61 -25.43 -3.60
CA SER A 31 -57.65 -25.45 -2.46
C SER A 31 -56.19 -25.76 -2.85
N VAL A 32 -55.98 -26.44 -3.99
CA VAL A 32 -54.65 -26.80 -4.50
C VAL A 32 -54.04 -25.69 -5.38
N ASP A 33 -54.87 -24.92 -6.09
CA ASP A 33 -54.40 -23.82 -6.95
C ASP A 33 -53.98 -22.59 -6.11
N ASP A 34 -54.75 -22.24 -5.08
CA ASP A 34 -54.42 -21.11 -4.19
C ASP A 34 -53.18 -21.37 -3.32
N SER A 35 -52.95 -22.62 -2.90
CA SER A 35 -51.75 -22.99 -2.13
C SER A 35 -50.49 -22.98 -2.98
N LYS A 36 -50.56 -23.39 -4.25
CA LYS A 36 -49.45 -23.25 -5.21
C LYS A 36 -49.18 -21.77 -5.53
N ARG A 37 -50.22 -20.99 -5.85
CA ARG A 37 -50.12 -19.56 -6.14
C ARG A 37 -49.56 -18.76 -4.96
N SER A 38 -49.91 -19.09 -3.71
CA SER A 38 -49.32 -18.45 -2.52
C SER A 38 -47.88 -18.89 -2.28
N SER A 39 -47.54 -20.16 -2.53
CA SER A 39 -46.15 -20.66 -2.47
C SER A 39 -45.23 -19.98 -3.48
N ASP A 40 -45.70 -19.80 -4.72
CA ASP A 40 -44.92 -19.15 -5.78
C ASP A 40 -44.75 -17.65 -5.53
N ARG A 41 -45.80 -16.97 -5.05
CA ARG A 41 -45.72 -15.57 -4.60
C ARG A 41 -44.70 -15.41 -3.45
N ARG A 42 -44.71 -16.32 -2.48
CA ARG A 42 -43.74 -16.31 -1.36
C ARG A 42 -42.31 -16.53 -1.85
N ARG A 43 -42.08 -17.53 -2.72
CA ARG A 43 -40.75 -17.79 -3.29
C ARG A 43 -40.24 -16.61 -4.10
N PHE A 44 -41.10 -15.98 -4.89
CA PHE A 44 -40.78 -14.75 -5.62
C PHE A 44 -40.37 -13.62 -4.68
N LEU A 45 -41.18 -13.33 -3.64
CA LEU A 45 -40.88 -12.25 -2.69
C LEU A 45 -39.59 -12.51 -1.89
N VAL A 46 -39.33 -13.75 -1.48
CA VAL A 46 -38.08 -14.13 -0.81
C VAL A 46 -36.88 -13.98 -1.75
N GLY A 47 -37.00 -14.45 -3.00
CA GLY A 47 -35.96 -14.30 -4.01
C GLY A 47 -35.65 -12.83 -4.30
N ALA A 48 -36.69 -12.02 -4.54
CA ALA A 48 -36.54 -10.59 -4.79
C ALA A 48 -35.90 -9.86 -3.60
N THR A 49 -36.33 -10.15 -2.36
CA THR A 49 -35.75 -9.56 -1.14
C THR A 49 -34.29 -9.96 -0.97
N ALA A 50 -33.96 -11.24 -1.21
CA ALA A 50 -32.58 -11.72 -1.14
C ALA A 50 -31.70 -11.04 -2.19
N THR A 51 -32.18 -10.88 -3.42
CA THR A 51 -31.45 -10.17 -4.48
C THR A 51 -31.18 -8.72 -4.09
N VAL A 52 -32.19 -7.99 -3.62
CA VAL A 52 -32.02 -6.60 -3.16
C VAL A 52 -31.06 -6.53 -1.98
N GLY A 53 -31.15 -7.46 -1.02
CA GLY A 53 -30.24 -7.54 0.12
C GLY A 53 -28.79 -7.76 -0.30
N VAL A 54 -28.54 -8.67 -1.24
CA VAL A 54 -27.20 -8.93 -1.79
C VAL A 54 -26.65 -7.70 -2.51
N VAL A 55 -27.45 -7.06 -3.36
CA VAL A 55 -27.04 -5.84 -4.09
C VAL A 55 -26.74 -4.70 -3.12
N GLY A 56 -27.58 -4.49 -2.11
CA GLY A 56 -27.37 -3.48 -1.07
C GLY A 56 -26.08 -3.72 -0.28
N ALA A 57 -25.83 -4.97 0.13
CA ALA A 57 -24.61 -5.33 0.84
C ALA A 57 -23.34 -5.13 -0.01
N ALA A 58 -23.40 -5.46 -1.30
CA ALA A 58 -22.29 -5.24 -2.23
C ALA A 58 -22.02 -3.74 -2.42
N ALA A 59 -23.06 -2.93 -2.60
CA ALA A 59 -22.95 -1.47 -2.76
C ALA A 59 -22.35 -0.81 -1.50
N ALA A 60 -22.81 -1.19 -0.32
CA ALA A 60 -22.27 -0.68 0.95
C ALA A 60 -20.80 -1.08 1.13
N SER A 61 -20.46 -2.33 0.84
CA SER A 61 -19.07 -2.83 0.91
C SER A 61 -18.15 -2.08 -0.05
N TRP A 62 -18.60 -1.81 -1.28
CA TRP A 62 -17.84 -1.03 -2.25
C TRP A 62 -17.63 0.41 -1.79
N SER A 63 -18.65 1.06 -1.22
CA SER A 63 -18.53 2.41 -0.67
C SER A 63 -17.51 2.46 0.48
N LEU A 64 -17.51 1.46 1.36
CA LEU A 64 -16.57 1.36 2.46
C LEU A 64 -15.13 1.11 1.98
N LEU A 65 -14.94 0.21 1.01
CA LEU A 65 -13.62 -0.07 0.46
C LEU A 65 -13.07 1.10 -0.37
N SER A 66 -13.94 1.81 -1.08
CA SER A 66 -13.54 2.98 -1.87
C SER A 66 -13.19 4.18 -0.99
N SER A 67 -13.78 4.31 0.21
CA SER A 67 -13.41 5.38 1.16
C SER A 67 -12.01 5.21 1.76
N LEU A 68 -11.45 4.00 1.73
CA LEU A 68 -10.07 3.72 2.16
C LEU A 68 -9.02 4.10 1.10
N ARG A 69 -9.43 4.45 -0.12
CA ARG A 69 -8.50 4.88 -1.17
C ARG A 69 -7.92 6.27 -0.86
N PRO A 70 -6.71 6.59 -1.35
CA PRO A 70 -6.14 7.93 -1.18
C PRO A 70 -7.09 9.04 -1.65
N SER A 71 -7.22 10.09 -0.83
CA SER A 71 -8.07 11.25 -1.12
C SER A 71 -7.58 12.01 -2.36
N ALA A 72 -8.45 12.82 -2.96
CA ALA A 72 -8.05 13.66 -4.10
C ALA A 72 -6.91 14.62 -3.72
N ALA A 73 -6.95 15.21 -2.53
CA ALA A 73 -5.87 16.05 -2.01
C ALA A 73 -4.53 15.28 -1.93
N ALA A 74 -4.54 14.04 -1.46
CA ALA A 74 -3.33 13.21 -1.40
C ALA A 74 -2.79 12.81 -2.79
N ARG A 75 -3.65 12.73 -3.82
CA ARG A 75 -3.22 12.46 -5.21
C ARG A 75 -2.66 13.70 -5.90
N ILE A 76 -3.13 14.88 -5.52
CA ILE A 76 -2.76 16.17 -6.14
C ILE A 76 -1.56 16.82 -5.41
N SER A 77 -1.32 16.48 -4.14
CA SER A 77 -0.16 16.95 -3.37
C SER A 77 1.14 16.35 -3.91
N GLY A 78 1.73 16.96 -4.93
CA GLY A 78 2.90 16.36 -5.58
C GLY A 78 3.55 17.15 -6.70
N GLY A 79 3.36 18.47 -6.72
CA GLY A 79 4.05 19.35 -7.66
C GLY A 79 5.58 19.27 -7.52
N PRO A 80 6.31 19.76 -8.53
CA PRO A 80 7.77 19.77 -8.49
C PRO A 80 8.31 20.61 -7.33
N VAL A 81 9.47 20.23 -6.82
CA VAL A 81 10.18 20.94 -5.75
C VAL A 81 11.51 21.45 -6.31
N ARG A 82 11.75 22.76 -6.20
CA ARG A 82 13.00 23.39 -6.59
C ARG A 82 13.91 23.59 -5.38
N VAL A 83 15.21 23.40 -5.60
CA VAL A 83 16.22 23.51 -4.55
C VAL A 83 17.44 24.16 -5.15
N ASP A 84 17.94 25.18 -4.46
CA ASP A 84 19.25 25.76 -4.74
C ASP A 84 20.35 24.82 -4.23
N VAL A 85 21.11 24.23 -5.14
CA VAL A 85 22.20 23.31 -4.83
C VAL A 85 23.50 24.03 -4.51
N ASP A 86 23.66 25.28 -4.97
CA ASP A 86 24.86 26.09 -4.72
C ASP A 86 24.94 26.53 -3.25
N ALA A 87 23.78 26.65 -2.59
CA ALA A 87 23.68 26.87 -1.15
C ALA A 87 24.15 25.66 -0.30
N ILE A 88 24.25 24.46 -0.89
CA ILE A 88 24.65 23.24 -0.17
C ILE A 88 26.18 23.16 -0.17
N ARG A 89 26.78 23.26 1.02
CA ARG A 89 28.24 23.09 1.17
C ARG A 89 28.67 21.67 0.81
N PRO A 90 29.84 21.46 0.16
CA PRO A 90 30.39 20.13 -0.08
C PRO A 90 30.46 19.29 1.20
N GLY A 91 30.10 18.02 1.10
CA GLY A 91 29.98 17.06 2.20
C GLY A 91 28.69 17.18 3.02
N ASN A 92 27.84 18.19 2.76
CA ASN A 92 26.57 18.36 3.45
C ASN A 92 25.38 17.94 2.61
N GLN A 93 24.29 17.66 3.31
CA GLN A 93 23.03 17.19 2.76
C GLN A 93 21.89 18.04 3.28
N VAL A 94 20.89 18.29 2.43
CA VAL A 94 19.59 18.84 2.81
C VAL A 94 18.50 17.78 2.63
N THR A 95 17.46 17.87 3.46
CA THR A 95 16.28 17.01 3.38
C THR A 95 15.06 17.84 3.07
N LEU A 96 14.29 17.41 2.08
CA LEU A 96 13.13 18.10 1.55
C LEU A 96 11.94 17.14 1.50
N SER A 97 10.72 17.66 1.37
CA SER A 97 9.52 16.84 1.20
C SER A 97 9.02 16.93 -0.24
N TRP A 98 8.92 15.79 -0.93
CA TRP A 98 8.30 15.68 -2.25
C TRP A 98 7.28 14.55 -2.23
N ARG A 99 6.02 14.83 -2.58
CA ARG A 99 4.89 13.86 -2.53
C ARG A 99 4.77 13.15 -1.17
N GLY A 100 5.01 13.88 -0.08
CA GLY A 100 5.01 13.35 1.28
C GLY A 100 6.17 12.41 1.62
N LYS A 101 7.16 12.27 0.73
CA LYS A 101 8.36 11.46 0.95
C LYS A 101 9.56 12.39 1.20
N PRO A 102 10.45 12.03 2.14
CA PRO A 102 11.70 12.76 2.31
C PRO A 102 12.61 12.50 1.10
N VAL A 103 13.19 13.57 0.55
CA VAL A 103 14.18 13.52 -0.52
C VAL A 103 15.45 14.19 -0.04
N TRP A 104 16.56 13.51 -0.30
CA TRP A 104 17.89 13.96 0.01
C TRP A 104 18.53 14.59 -1.20
N VAL A 105 19.18 15.74 -0.98
CA VAL A 105 20.13 16.34 -1.92
C VAL A 105 21.47 16.47 -1.20
N LEU A 106 22.45 15.67 -1.60
CA LEU A 106 23.80 15.65 -1.03
C LEU A 106 24.79 16.24 -2.03
N HIS A 107 25.57 17.23 -1.60
CA HIS A 107 26.73 17.73 -2.33
C HIS A 107 27.95 16.90 -1.91
N ARG A 108 28.45 16.05 -2.80
CA ARG A 108 29.58 15.15 -2.61
C ARG A 108 30.89 15.90 -2.87
N THR A 109 31.86 15.67 -1.99
CA THR A 109 33.23 16.18 -2.16
C THR A 109 34.00 15.30 -3.14
N PRO A 110 35.12 15.79 -3.72
CA PRO A 110 36.00 14.95 -4.56
C PRO A 110 36.43 13.65 -3.87
N GLU A 111 36.73 13.69 -2.57
CA GLU A 111 37.14 12.50 -1.82
C GLU A 111 36.00 11.49 -1.68
N ILE A 112 34.74 11.96 -1.61
CA ILE A 112 33.56 11.07 -1.65
C ILE A 112 33.48 10.39 -3.01
N LEU A 113 33.70 11.13 -4.10
CA LEU A 113 33.63 10.58 -5.45
C LEU A 113 34.73 9.54 -5.70
N GLU A 114 35.95 9.81 -5.27
CA GLU A 114 37.06 8.85 -5.35
C GLU A 114 36.73 7.54 -4.61
N ARG A 115 36.19 7.62 -3.40
CA ARG A 115 35.77 6.42 -2.64
C ARG A 115 34.66 5.65 -3.33
N LEU A 116 33.70 6.37 -3.91
CA LEU A 116 32.57 5.76 -4.62
C LEU A 116 32.98 5.03 -5.90
N ALA A 117 34.06 5.48 -6.55
CA ALA A 117 34.67 4.82 -7.72
C ALA A 117 35.63 3.68 -7.35
N HIS A 118 35.98 3.51 -6.08
CA HIS A 118 36.97 2.52 -5.67
C HIS A 118 36.45 1.08 -5.87
N PRO A 119 37.17 0.18 -6.56
CA PRO A 119 36.69 -1.18 -6.89
C PRO A 119 36.27 -2.01 -5.68
N HIS A 120 37.02 -1.91 -4.58
CA HIS A 120 36.68 -2.57 -3.31
C HIS A 120 35.28 -2.24 -2.78
N LEU A 121 34.76 -1.03 -3.06
CA LEU A 121 33.38 -0.69 -2.69
C LEU A 121 32.40 -1.46 -3.58
N SER A 122 32.59 -1.44 -4.91
CA SER A 122 31.70 -2.10 -5.87
C SER A 122 31.53 -3.59 -5.59
N GLU A 123 32.59 -4.29 -5.21
CA GLU A 123 32.55 -5.72 -4.83
C GLU A 123 31.63 -6.02 -3.64
N ARG A 124 31.36 -5.00 -2.80
CA ARG A 124 30.56 -5.11 -1.58
C ARG A 124 29.12 -4.64 -1.77
N LEU A 125 28.78 -4.10 -2.93
CA LEU A 125 27.42 -3.64 -3.24
C LEU A 125 26.60 -4.76 -3.89
N ARG A 126 25.30 -4.79 -3.60
CA ARG A 126 24.37 -5.76 -4.19
C ARG A 126 24.12 -5.47 -5.66
N ASP A 127 23.98 -4.20 -6.01
CA ASP A 127 23.70 -3.69 -7.35
C ASP A 127 24.60 -2.47 -7.63
N PRO A 128 25.91 -2.69 -7.91
CA PRO A 128 26.87 -1.61 -8.12
C PRO A 128 26.61 -0.79 -9.39
N ASP A 129 26.07 -1.44 -10.43
CA ASP A 129 25.87 -0.89 -11.78
C ASP A 129 24.44 -0.38 -12.01
N SER A 130 23.58 -0.44 -10.98
CA SER A 130 22.20 0.03 -11.04
C SER A 130 21.38 -0.69 -12.13
N GLU A 131 21.49 -2.01 -12.17
CA GLU A 131 20.80 -2.88 -13.14
C GLU A 131 19.28 -2.90 -12.91
N VAL A 132 18.83 -2.64 -11.67
CA VAL A 132 17.39 -2.60 -11.38
C VAL A 132 16.80 -1.25 -11.80
N VAL A 133 16.46 -1.14 -13.08
CA VAL A 133 15.98 0.08 -13.75
C VAL A 133 14.73 0.71 -13.12
N THR A 134 13.95 -0.01 -12.33
CA THR A 134 12.76 0.55 -11.66
C THR A 134 13.09 1.54 -10.53
N GLN A 135 14.36 1.61 -10.11
CA GLN A 135 14.82 2.47 -9.02
C GLN A 135 15.41 3.81 -9.46
N GLN A 136 15.70 3.97 -10.75
CA GLN A 136 16.28 5.20 -11.28
C GLN A 136 15.86 5.45 -12.74
N PRO A 137 15.72 6.71 -13.15
CA PRO A 137 15.61 7.09 -14.55
C PRO A 137 16.89 6.76 -15.36
N GLY A 138 16.80 6.77 -16.69
CA GLY A 138 17.88 6.39 -17.60
C GLY A 138 19.16 7.19 -17.38
N TYR A 139 19.05 8.51 -17.29
CA TYR A 139 20.18 9.41 -16.98
C TYR A 139 20.90 9.14 -15.64
N ALA A 140 20.29 8.39 -14.72
CA ALA A 140 20.86 8.03 -13.44
C ALA A 140 21.30 6.55 -13.37
N GLN A 141 21.28 5.83 -14.48
CA GLN A 141 21.89 4.50 -14.58
C GLN A 141 23.40 4.63 -14.85
N ASN A 142 24.13 5.06 -13.83
CA ASN A 142 25.58 5.22 -13.86
C ASN A 142 26.15 4.99 -12.45
N THR A 143 27.47 4.95 -12.32
CA THR A 143 28.18 4.72 -11.04
C THR A 143 27.74 5.67 -9.92
N TRP A 144 27.41 6.92 -10.27
CA TRP A 144 27.09 7.99 -9.32
C TRP A 144 25.62 8.08 -8.97
N ARG A 145 24.76 7.43 -9.78
CA ARG A 145 23.30 7.47 -9.69
C ARG A 145 22.74 8.88 -9.75
N SER A 146 23.31 9.69 -10.65
CA SER A 146 23.01 11.11 -10.75
C SER A 146 23.32 11.68 -12.13
N ILE A 147 22.66 12.77 -12.52
CA ILE A 147 22.98 13.56 -13.73
C ILE A 147 24.36 14.20 -13.58
N ARG A 148 24.64 14.78 -12.40
CA ARG A 148 25.91 15.41 -12.06
C ARG A 148 26.59 14.65 -10.91
N PRO A 149 27.82 14.16 -11.06
CA PRO A 149 28.48 13.34 -10.05
C PRO A 149 28.60 14.01 -8.68
N GLU A 150 28.68 15.33 -8.60
CA GLU A 150 28.77 16.06 -7.34
C GLU A 150 27.45 16.08 -6.55
N TYR A 151 26.29 15.83 -7.18
CA TYR A 151 24.99 15.91 -6.50
C TYR A 151 24.23 14.58 -6.51
N LEU A 152 23.98 14.02 -5.33
CA LEU A 152 23.10 12.86 -5.19
C LEU A 152 21.68 13.35 -4.87
N VAL A 153 20.69 12.88 -5.63
CA VAL A 153 19.26 13.11 -5.38
C VAL A 153 18.55 11.77 -5.21
N VAL A 154 18.07 11.46 -4.01
CA VAL A 154 17.40 10.17 -3.72
C VAL A 154 16.24 10.33 -2.74
N ILE A 155 15.24 9.46 -2.88
CA ILE A 155 14.18 9.30 -1.88
C ILE A 155 14.78 8.63 -0.65
N ALA A 156 14.70 9.31 0.49
CA ALA A 156 15.30 8.94 1.77
C ALA A 156 14.51 7.85 2.53
N LEU A 157 14.05 6.83 1.80
CA LEU A 157 13.29 5.72 2.36
C LEU A 157 14.06 4.42 2.11
N CYS A 158 14.44 3.75 3.18
CA CYS A 158 15.06 2.44 3.11
C CYS A 158 14.17 1.48 2.35
N THR A 159 14.72 0.80 1.35
CA THR A 159 14.00 -0.14 0.48
C THR A 159 13.61 -1.44 1.17
N HIS A 160 14.03 -1.66 2.42
CA HIS A 160 13.51 -2.76 3.24
C HIS A 160 12.05 -2.52 3.63
N LEU A 161 11.79 -1.55 4.52
CA LEU A 161 10.46 -1.29 5.09
C LEU A 161 10.19 0.22 5.30
N GLY A 162 10.92 1.10 4.62
CA GLY A 162 10.60 2.52 4.55
C GLY A 162 11.12 3.41 5.68
N CYS A 163 11.88 2.89 6.65
CA CYS A 163 12.57 3.75 7.62
C CYS A 163 13.51 4.75 6.92
N ILE A 164 13.72 5.93 7.50
CA ILE A 164 14.69 6.91 7.00
C ILE A 164 16.09 6.53 7.52
N PRO A 165 17.05 6.16 6.65
CA PRO A 165 18.41 5.88 7.10
C PRO A 165 19.11 7.14 7.64
N THR A 166 20.06 6.97 8.56
CA THR A 166 20.87 8.08 9.10
C THR A 166 22.06 8.35 8.20
N PHE A 167 22.37 9.63 7.96
CA PHE A 167 23.57 10.07 7.26
C PHE A 167 24.83 9.80 8.10
N ARG A 168 25.73 8.96 7.60
CA ARG A 168 26.95 8.51 8.28
C ARG A 168 28.16 8.66 7.33
N PRO A 169 28.57 9.90 7.01
CA PRO A 169 29.58 10.16 5.98
C PRO A 169 31.02 9.84 6.41
N ARG A 170 31.28 9.76 7.72
CA ARG A 170 32.63 9.47 8.25
C ARG A 170 33.05 8.05 7.88
N VAL A 171 34.32 7.91 7.49
CA VAL A 171 34.97 6.63 7.21
C VAL A 171 35.35 5.96 8.54
N SER A 172 35.21 4.63 8.59
CA SER A 172 35.63 3.76 9.70
C SER A 172 35.23 4.23 11.11
N PRO A 173 33.97 4.64 11.38
CA PRO A 173 33.56 4.98 12.73
C PRO A 173 33.49 3.71 13.58
N GLU A 174 33.71 3.86 14.88
CA GLU A 174 33.82 2.76 15.85
C GLU A 174 32.63 1.77 15.78
N ASP A 175 31.43 2.26 15.54
CA ASP A 175 30.19 1.47 15.52
C ASP A 175 29.86 0.79 14.19
N LEU A 176 30.49 1.18 13.07
CA LEU A 176 30.22 0.59 11.74
C LEU A 176 31.39 -0.25 11.20
N GLY A 177 32.53 -0.25 11.90
CA GLY A 177 33.72 -1.05 11.60
C GLY A 177 34.68 -0.39 10.62
N SER A 178 35.91 -0.92 10.54
CA SER A 178 37.00 -0.41 9.69
C SER A 178 36.62 -0.31 8.21
N GLU A 179 35.78 -1.23 7.74
CA GLU A 179 35.40 -1.34 6.34
C GLU A 179 34.34 -0.32 5.90
N TRP A 180 33.86 0.56 6.77
CA TRP A 180 32.83 1.54 6.40
C TRP A 180 33.44 2.73 5.65
N MET A 181 33.01 2.97 4.40
CA MET A 181 33.57 4.03 3.53
C MET A 181 32.75 5.33 3.51
N GLY A 182 31.78 5.46 4.44
CA GLY A 182 30.82 6.55 4.44
C GLY A 182 29.56 6.20 3.64
N GLY A 183 28.41 6.68 4.11
CA GLY A 183 27.14 6.31 3.50
C GLY A 183 25.93 6.59 4.40
N TYR A 184 24.96 5.71 4.32
CA TYR A 184 23.75 5.75 5.12
C TYR A 184 23.52 4.44 5.87
N PHE A 185 23.14 4.56 7.14
CA PHE A 185 22.84 3.41 8.01
C PHE A 185 21.39 3.44 8.47
N CYS A 186 20.63 2.39 8.18
CA CYS A 186 19.25 2.24 8.60
C CYS A 186 19.18 1.39 9.89
N PRO A 187 18.89 1.98 11.06
CA PRO A 187 18.97 1.28 12.35
C PRO A 187 17.87 0.22 12.53
N CYS A 188 16.74 0.33 11.82
CA CYS A 188 15.59 -0.59 11.97
C CYS A 188 15.99 -2.06 11.79
N HIS A 189 16.78 -2.36 10.76
CA HIS A 189 17.22 -3.73 10.42
C HIS A 189 18.67 -3.74 9.91
N LYS A 190 19.47 -2.75 10.32
CA LYS A 190 20.91 -2.62 10.05
C LYS A 190 21.28 -2.62 8.56
N SER A 191 20.40 -2.12 7.69
CA SER A 191 20.72 -1.97 6.27
C SER A 191 21.69 -0.81 6.04
N LYS A 192 22.59 -0.99 5.05
CA LYS A 192 23.69 -0.09 4.75
C LYS A 192 23.62 0.33 3.29
N PHE A 193 23.87 1.60 3.03
CA PHE A 193 23.96 2.18 1.68
C PHE A 193 25.20 3.06 1.57
N ASP A 194 25.81 3.17 0.41
CA ASP A 194 26.92 4.10 0.18
C ASP A 194 26.42 5.53 -0.09
N LEU A 195 27.33 6.46 -0.37
CA LEU A 195 27.02 7.85 -0.70
C LEU A 195 26.53 8.07 -2.14
N ALA A 196 26.25 7.02 -2.91
CA ALA A 196 25.44 7.02 -4.13
C ALA A 196 24.05 6.38 -3.90
N GLY A 197 23.74 5.99 -2.66
CA GLY A 197 22.51 5.30 -2.30
C GLY A 197 22.46 3.83 -2.73
N ARG A 198 23.61 3.24 -3.09
CA ARG A 198 23.70 1.82 -3.46
C ARG A 198 23.75 0.94 -2.22
N VAL A 199 22.99 -0.14 -2.22
CA VAL A 199 22.86 -1.03 -1.06
C VAL A 199 24.03 -2.01 -0.98
N TYR A 200 24.52 -2.25 0.23
CA TYR A 200 25.55 -3.25 0.48
C TYR A 200 25.00 -4.69 0.33
N LYS A 201 25.88 -5.66 0.10
CA LYS A 201 25.55 -7.10 0.20
C LYS A 201 25.26 -7.48 1.66
N ALA A 202 24.60 -8.62 1.84
CA ALA A 202 24.34 -9.23 3.15
C ALA A 202 23.55 -8.33 4.14
N VAL A 203 22.66 -7.47 3.63
CA VAL A 203 21.69 -6.73 4.44
C VAL A 203 20.24 -6.96 3.95
N PRO A 204 19.22 -6.74 4.81
CA PRO A 204 17.82 -6.99 4.45
C PRO A 204 17.25 -6.12 3.34
N ALA A 205 17.74 -4.88 3.16
CA ALA A 205 17.33 -4.04 2.05
C ALA A 205 17.63 -4.74 0.71
N PRO A 206 16.61 -4.94 -0.15
CA PRO A 206 16.77 -5.71 -1.37
C PRO A 206 17.41 -4.91 -2.51
N THR A 207 17.39 -3.58 -2.43
CA THR A 207 17.64 -2.69 -3.57
C THR A 207 18.26 -1.35 -3.18
N ASN A 208 18.81 -0.61 -4.14
CA ASN A 208 19.35 0.74 -3.96
C ASN A 208 18.24 1.75 -3.62
N LEU A 209 18.59 2.88 -2.99
CA LEU A 209 17.64 3.97 -2.73
C LEU A 209 17.11 4.55 -4.05
N VAL A 210 15.81 4.80 -4.12
CA VAL A 210 15.16 5.27 -5.36
C VAL A 210 15.63 6.68 -5.72
N VAL A 211 16.05 6.89 -6.96
CA VAL A 211 16.28 8.22 -7.54
C VAL A 211 14.94 8.71 -8.09
N PRO A 212 14.37 9.84 -7.58
CA PRO A 212 13.15 10.40 -8.16
C PRO A 212 13.45 10.98 -9.55
N PRO A 213 12.44 11.26 -10.39
CA PRO A 213 12.66 12.06 -11.59
C PRO A 213 13.07 13.48 -11.18
N TYR A 214 14.13 14.02 -11.78
CA TYR A 214 14.57 15.39 -11.60
C TYR A 214 15.38 15.89 -12.80
N HIS A 215 15.57 17.20 -12.91
CA HIS A 215 16.51 17.80 -13.84
C HIS A 215 17.06 19.12 -13.27
N TYR A 216 17.94 19.77 -14.04
CA TYR A 216 18.47 21.09 -13.72
C TYR A 216 17.91 22.11 -14.72
N PRO A 217 16.83 22.84 -14.38
CA PRO A 217 16.33 23.91 -15.24
C PRO A 217 17.37 25.02 -15.48
N GLU A 218 18.28 25.20 -14.52
CA GLU A 218 19.43 26.09 -14.59
C GLU A 218 20.59 25.50 -13.76
N PRO A 219 21.83 26.00 -13.89
CA PRO A 219 22.99 25.38 -13.25
C PRO A 219 22.88 25.18 -11.74
N GLY A 220 22.39 26.17 -11.00
CA GLY A 220 22.33 26.13 -9.53
C GLY A 220 21.03 25.58 -8.94
N ILE A 221 20.03 25.24 -9.76
CA ILE A 221 18.73 24.77 -9.28
C ILE A 221 18.48 23.34 -9.75
N VAL A 222 18.13 22.46 -8.81
CA VAL A 222 17.56 21.15 -9.11
C VAL A 222 16.04 21.18 -8.94
N GLU A 223 15.30 20.70 -9.94
CA GLU A 223 13.85 20.55 -9.89
C GLU A 223 13.48 19.06 -9.82
N ILE A 224 12.96 18.64 -8.66
CA ILE A 224 12.58 17.28 -8.34
C ILE A 224 11.09 17.08 -8.67
N GLY A 225 10.77 16.02 -9.40
CA GLY A 225 9.41 15.61 -9.75
C GLY A 225 9.08 15.73 -11.23
N VAL A 226 10.00 16.24 -12.06
CA VAL A 226 9.87 16.36 -13.52
C VAL A 226 10.95 15.50 -14.17
N ASP A 227 10.53 14.62 -15.08
CA ASP A 227 11.41 13.73 -15.83
C ASP A 227 11.76 14.40 -17.16
N PRO A 228 13.04 14.73 -17.44
CA PRO A 228 13.43 15.34 -18.72
C PRO A 228 13.29 14.38 -19.90
N GLU A 229 13.14 13.08 -19.67
CA GLU A 229 13.02 12.05 -20.72
C GLU A 229 11.56 11.69 -21.08
N LYS A 230 10.55 12.25 -20.39
CA LYS A 230 9.12 11.95 -20.60
C LYS A 230 8.25 13.20 -20.69
#